data_AF-A0A5R1NPF7-F1
#
_entry.id   AF-A0A5R1NPF7-F1
#
_cell.length_a   1.000
_cell.length_b   1.000
_cell.length_c   1.000
_cell.angle_alpha   90.00
_cell.angle_beta   90.00
_cell.angle_gamma   90.00
#
_symmetry.space_group_name_H-M   'P 1'
#
loop_
_entity.id
_entity.type
_entity.pdbx_description
1 polymer ?
#
loop_
_entity_poly.entity_id
_entity_poly.type
_entity_poly.pdbx_seq_one_letter_code
_entity_poly.pdbx_strand_id
1 'polypeptide(L)'
;MVPLISGLAGVLVLMLPLLGRRSRGSAQLARRTAFSFAGGRWPVFAGALMGIVVILSVAAGFASSPDDVGRYRMFAMDSGAAEIRILIYGWYYSLPSLIAIALFAGAAAFTLRVIAHPPLAADTHHDTAIRRERTRNVMGVFAGGLLVHLGAVLTFLAYTGTSNVGVFQGEDIIPIIAPFAAFGPLLWILGGAASVLGFACWFEIALSSVRRPARRRVSVS
;
A
#
# COMPACT_ATOMS: atom_id res chain seq x y z
N MET A 1 -4.44 7.20 -4.38
CA MET A 1 -5.62 6.29 -4.28
C MET A 1 -5.57 5.10 -5.20
N VAL A 2 -5.35 5.27 -6.52
CA VAL A 2 -5.44 4.16 -7.50
C VAL A 2 -4.70 2.90 -7.05
N PRO A 3 -3.44 2.94 -6.57
CA PRO A 3 -2.74 1.73 -6.13
C PRO A 3 -3.44 0.99 -4.98
N LEU A 4 -4.01 1.73 -4.03
CA LEU A 4 -4.73 1.16 -2.88
C LEU A 4 -6.03 0.50 -3.31
N ILE A 5 -6.78 1.13 -4.21
CA ILE A 5 -8.04 0.59 -4.74
C ILE A 5 -7.76 -0.66 -5.58
N SER A 6 -6.74 -0.62 -6.45
CA SER A 6 -6.33 -1.78 -7.25
C SER A 6 -5.83 -2.93 -6.38
N GLY A 7 -5.04 -2.64 -5.35
CA GLY A 7 -4.59 -3.64 -4.36
C GLY A 7 -5.76 -4.25 -3.59
N LEU A 8 -6.69 -3.42 -3.12
CA LEU A 8 -7.92 -3.85 -2.45
C LEU A 8 -8.73 -4.79 -3.35
N ALA A 9 -8.97 -4.41 -4.61
CA ALA A 9 -9.63 -5.26 -5.59
C ALA A 9 -8.88 -6.59 -5.78
N GLY A 10 -7.55 -6.56 -5.88
CA GLY A 10 -6.72 -7.77 -5.96
C GLY A 10 -6.92 -8.71 -4.76
N VAL A 11 -6.94 -8.19 -3.54
CA VAL A 11 -7.22 -8.99 -2.34
C VAL A 11 -8.63 -9.57 -2.35
N LEU A 12 -9.64 -8.79 -2.76
CA LEU A 12 -11.02 -9.28 -2.87
C LEU A 12 -11.14 -10.40 -3.92
N VAL A 13 -10.45 -10.29 -5.05
CA VAL A 13 -10.40 -11.37 -6.07
C VAL A 13 -9.77 -12.63 -5.49
N LEU A 14 -8.68 -12.52 -4.73
CA LEU A 14 -8.05 -13.66 -4.05
C LEU A 14 -8.95 -14.30 -2.99
N MET A 15 -9.93 -13.56 -2.48
CA MET A 15 -10.87 -14.02 -1.47
C MET A 15 -11.97 -14.92 -2.04
N LEU A 16 -12.43 -14.69 -3.28
CA LEU A 16 -13.59 -15.38 -3.88
C LEU A 16 -13.51 -16.92 -3.81
N PRO A 17 -12.38 -17.59 -4.14
CA PRO A 17 -12.30 -19.05 -4.10
C PRO A 17 -12.30 -19.65 -2.69
N LEU A 18 -12.24 -18.83 -1.64
CA LEU A 18 -12.27 -19.27 -0.24
C LEU A 18 -13.69 -19.43 0.29
N LEU A 19 -14.62 -18.58 -0.16
CA LEU A 19 -16.00 -18.53 0.35
C LEU A 19 -16.83 -19.76 -0.01
N GLY A 20 -16.49 -20.46 -1.09
CA GLY A 20 -17.22 -21.66 -1.55
C GLY A 20 -16.83 -22.98 -0.88
N ARG A 21 -15.81 -23.02 -0.01
CA ARG A 21 -15.30 -24.29 0.57
C ARG A 21 -15.99 -24.60 1.90
N ARG A 22 -17.01 -25.46 1.90
CA ARG A 22 -17.47 -26.18 3.10
C ARG A 22 -16.48 -27.32 3.42
N SER A 23 -15.70 -27.17 4.48
CA SER A 23 -14.80 -28.23 4.97
C SER A 23 -15.56 -29.19 5.88
N ARG A 24 -15.61 -30.47 5.52
CA ARG A 24 -15.87 -31.60 6.44
C ARG A 24 -14.50 -32.00 7.00
N GLY A 25 -14.12 -31.47 8.17
CA GLY A 25 -12.80 -31.73 8.77
C GLY A 25 -12.86 -31.79 10.29
N SER A 26 -12.04 -32.68 10.87
CA SER A 26 -12.01 -33.01 12.29
C SER A 26 -11.44 -31.87 13.15
N ALA A 27 -11.90 -31.80 14.41
CA ALA A 27 -11.50 -30.78 15.36
C ALA A 27 -10.05 -30.99 15.81
N GLN A 28 -9.16 -30.04 15.46
CA GLN A 28 -7.79 -29.99 15.95
C GLN A 28 -7.59 -28.69 16.73
N LEU A 29 -7.31 -28.78 18.04
CA LEU A 29 -7.30 -27.69 19.03
C LEU A 29 -6.01 -26.84 19.04
N ALA A 30 -5.34 -26.68 17.90
CA ALA A 30 -4.20 -25.75 17.81
C ALA A 30 -4.74 -24.31 17.60
N ARG A 31 -4.36 -23.36 18.48
CA ARG A 31 -4.77 -21.96 18.37
C ARG A 31 -4.16 -21.32 17.12
N ARG A 32 -4.93 -21.19 16.04
CA ARG A 32 -4.49 -20.56 14.78
C ARG A 32 -4.91 -19.10 14.75
N THR A 33 -3.95 -18.22 14.47
CA THR A 33 -4.16 -16.78 14.27
C THR A 33 -4.15 -16.47 12.77
N ALA A 34 -4.64 -15.28 12.38
CA ALA A 34 -4.68 -14.86 10.97
C ALA A 34 -3.29 -14.88 10.29
N PHE A 35 -2.21 -14.83 11.08
CA PHE A 35 -0.83 -14.82 10.58
C PHE A 35 -0.10 -16.15 10.74
N SER A 36 -0.75 -17.22 11.22
CA SER A 36 -0.10 -18.52 11.45
C SER A 36 0.55 -19.12 10.20
N PHE A 37 0.12 -18.71 9.00
CA PHE A 37 0.67 -19.16 7.73
C PHE A 37 1.54 -18.09 7.03
N ALA A 38 1.62 -16.88 7.59
CA ALA A 38 2.51 -15.84 7.12
C ALA A 38 3.90 -16.09 7.71
N GLY A 39 4.94 -16.16 6.88
CA GLY A 39 6.31 -16.13 7.41
C GLY A 39 6.50 -14.85 8.22
N GLY A 40 7.04 -14.92 9.44
CA GLY A 40 7.03 -13.82 10.42
C GLY A 40 7.59 -12.47 9.93
N ARG A 41 8.38 -12.47 8.84
CA ARG A 41 8.95 -11.26 8.22
C ARG A 41 7.92 -10.45 7.42
N TRP A 42 6.90 -11.08 6.85
CA TRP A 42 5.93 -10.41 5.98
C TRP A 42 5.00 -9.43 6.72
N PRO A 43 4.38 -9.80 7.86
CA PRO A 43 3.55 -8.87 8.62
C PRO A 43 4.35 -7.68 9.16
N VAL A 44 5.59 -7.93 9.62
CA VAL A 44 6.48 -6.87 10.10
C VAL A 44 6.83 -5.90 8.98
N PHE A 45 7.22 -6.40 7.81
CA PHE A 45 7.53 -5.57 6.65
C PHE A 45 6.32 -4.73 6.20
N ALA A 46 5.16 -5.36 6.04
CA ALA A 46 3.95 -4.65 5.64
C ALA A 46 3.48 -3.64 6.69
N GLY A 47 3.60 -3.97 7.98
CA GLY A 47 3.31 -3.07 9.08
C GLY A 47 4.24 -1.86 9.12
N ALA A 48 5.54 -2.07 8.93
CA ALA A 48 6.52 -0.98 8.84
C ALA A 48 6.22 -0.06 7.65
N LEU A 49 5.92 -0.62 6.49
CA LEU A 49 5.59 0.13 5.29
C LEU A 49 4.31 0.96 5.47
N MET A 50 3.27 0.36 6.05
CA MET A 50 2.04 1.06 6.41
C MET A 50 2.31 2.20 7.39
N GLY A 51 3.13 1.96 8.41
CA GLY A 51 3.54 2.98 9.38
C GLY A 51 4.24 4.17 8.71
N ILE A 52 5.18 3.92 7.80
CA ILE A 52 5.87 4.98 7.04
C ILE A 52 4.86 5.81 6.24
N VAL A 53 3.94 5.17 5.50
CA VAL A 53 2.93 5.88 4.71
C VAL A 53 2.02 6.73 5.60
N VAL A 54 1.59 6.20 6.76
CA VAL A 54 0.77 6.94 7.71
C VAL A 54 1.53 8.15 8.25
N ILE A 55 2.78 7.98 8.69
CA ILE A 55 3.61 9.07 9.22
C ILE A 55 3.78 10.17 8.17
N LEU A 56 4.13 9.83 6.93
CA LEU A 56 4.29 10.80 5.86
C LEU A 56 2.98 11.52 5.52
N SER A 57 1.86 10.79 5.48
CA SER A 57 0.54 11.37 5.21
C SER A 57 0.10 12.34 6.30
N VAL A 58 0.33 12.00 7.56
CA VAL A 58 0.01 12.86 8.71
C VAL A 58 0.92 14.08 8.75
N ALA A 59 2.24 13.90 8.54
CA ALA A 59 3.19 15.00 8.50
C ALA A 59 2.87 16.00 7.37
N ALA A 60 2.61 15.50 6.15
CA ALA A 60 2.20 16.33 5.02
C ALA A 60 0.83 16.99 5.25
N GLY A 61 -0.10 16.29 5.93
CA GLY A 61 -1.37 16.85 6.38
C GLY A 61 -1.19 18.05 7.30
N PHE A 62 -0.37 17.93 8.35
CA PHE A 62 -0.07 19.03 9.26
C PHE A 62 0.68 20.19 8.59
N ALA A 63 1.54 19.89 7.62
CA ALA A 63 2.23 20.92 6.85
C ALA A 63 1.32 21.65 5.84
N SER A 64 0.12 21.14 5.57
CA SER A 64 -0.75 21.69 4.54
C SER A 64 -1.61 22.87 5.01
N SER A 65 -1.82 23.82 4.10
CA SER A 65 -2.68 24.99 4.24
C SER A 65 -3.89 24.91 3.28
N PRO A 66 -5.02 25.54 3.65
CA PRO A 66 -6.24 25.53 2.85
C PRO A 66 -6.10 26.38 1.59
N ASP A 67 -6.54 25.89 0.43
CA ASP A 67 -6.73 26.70 -0.78
C ASP A 67 -7.92 27.67 -0.66
N ASP A 68 -8.21 28.41 -1.73
CA ASP A 68 -9.24 29.46 -1.76
C ASP A 68 -10.66 28.90 -1.52
N VAL A 69 -10.84 27.58 -1.61
CA VAL A 69 -12.10 26.87 -1.32
C VAL A 69 -12.00 25.99 -0.08
N GLY A 70 -11.00 26.19 0.77
CA GLY A 70 -10.84 25.53 2.08
C GLY A 70 -10.21 24.14 2.03
N ARG A 71 -9.67 23.69 0.89
CA ARG A 71 -9.06 22.36 0.74
C ARG A 71 -7.60 22.41 1.18
N TYR A 72 -7.27 21.65 2.21
CA TYR A 72 -5.92 21.51 2.76
C TYR A 72 -4.99 20.73 1.81
N ARG A 73 -4.47 21.40 0.77
CA ARG A 73 -3.65 20.80 -0.29
C ARG A 73 -2.45 21.66 -0.71
N MET A 74 -2.27 22.82 -0.09
CA MET A 74 -1.21 23.75 -0.42
C MET A 74 -0.13 23.70 0.67
N PHE A 75 1.11 24.01 0.31
CA PHE A 75 2.22 24.23 1.21
C PHE A 75 2.63 25.68 1.03
N ALA A 76 2.39 26.47 2.08
CA ALA A 76 2.69 27.89 2.10
C ALA A 76 4.13 28.09 2.57
N MET A 77 4.87 28.93 1.86
CA MET A 77 6.23 29.34 2.20
C MET A 77 6.30 30.85 2.09
N ASP A 78 6.72 31.49 3.17
CA ASP A 78 6.91 32.93 3.23
C ASP A 78 8.39 33.27 3.01
N SER A 79 8.68 34.15 2.04
CA SER A 79 10.03 34.70 1.83
C SER A 79 10.28 36.00 2.58
N GLY A 80 9.30 36.53 3.29
CA GLY A 80 9.28 37.89 3.84
C GLY A 80 8.91 38.96 2.81
N ALA A 81 8.92 38.63 1.51
CA ALA A 81 8.48 39.52 0.43
C ALA A 81 7.12 39.10 -0.17
N ALA A 82 6.89 37.79 -0.30
CA ALA A 82 5.60 37.23 -0.70
C ALA A 82 5.43 35.79 -0.20
N GLU A 83 4.16 35.39 -0.03
CA GLU A 83 3.80 34.00 0.24
C GLU A 83 3.67 33.23 -1.08
N ILE A 84 4.43 32.15 -1.23
CA ILE A 84 4.29 31.21 -2.34
C ILE A 84 3.57 29.96 -1.83
N ARG A 85 2.66 29.46 -2.66
CA ARG A 85 1.83 28.31 -2.34
C ARG A 85 1.99 27.23 -3.40
N ILE A 86 2.47 26.06 -3.00
CA ILE A 86 2.74 24.93 -3.90
C ILE A 86 1.88 23.74 -3.48
N LEU A 87 1.48 22.91 -4.43
CA LEU A 87 0.75 21.68 -4.09
C LEU A 87 1.60 20.75 -3.23
N ILE A 88 0.97 20.19 -2.19
CA ILE A 88 1.55 19.15 -1.33
C ILE A 88 0.54 18.03 -1.12
N TYR A 89 1.02 16.88 -0.66
CA TYR A 89 0.22 15.74 -0.24
C TYR A 89 -0.51 15.99 1.11
N GLY A 90 -1.23 17.11 1.20
CA GLY A 90 -1.95 17.57 2.39
C GLY A 90 -3.19 16.75 2.74
N TRP A 91 -3.98 17.20 3.73
CA TRP A 91 -5.17 16.47 4.21
C TRP A 91 -6.18 16.12 3.12
N TYR A 92 -6.33 16.98 2.11
CA TYR A 92 -7.21 16.74 0.97
C TYR A 92 -6.89 15.42 0.23
N TYR A 93 -5.60 15.09 0.11
CA TYR A 93 -5.15 13.83 -0.50
C TYR A 93 -4.88 12.74 0.54
N SER A 94 -4.33 13.11 1.70
CA SER A 94 -3.94 12.16 2.74
C SER A 94 -5.14 11.47 3.39
N LEU A 95 -6.22 12.20 3.71
CA LEU A 95 -7.36 11.64 4.46
C LEU A 95 -8.06 10.50 3.69
N PRO A 96 -8.43 10.65 2.40
CA PRO A 96 -9.03 9.54 1.67
C PRO A 96 -8.05 8.37 1.50
N SER A 97 -6.73 8.63 1.46
CA SER A 97 -5.71 7.58 1.41
C SER A 97 -5.65 6.78 2.69
N LEU A 98 -5.69 7.44 3.85
CA LEU A 98 -5.70 6.78 5.15
C LEU A 98 -6.94 5.89 5.29
N ILE A 99 -8.11 6.35 4.85
CA ILE A 99 -9.33 5.55 4.79
C ILE A 99 -9.13 4.33 3.88
N ALA A 100 -8.60 4.52 2.67
CA ALA A 100 -8.34 3.44 1.73
C ALA A 100 -7.30 2.42 2.26
N ILE A 101 -6.26 2.87 2.97
CA ILE A 101 -5.28 2.00 3.65
C ILE A 101 -5.96 1.19 4.74
N ALA A 102 -6.80 1.80 5.57
CA ALA A 102 -7.52 1.11 6.64
C ALA A 102 -8.45 0.02 6.07
N LEU A 103 -9.20 0.33 5.01
CA LEU A 103 -10.05 -0.64 4.31
C LEU A 103 -9.22 -1.75 3.67
N PHE A 104 -8.08 -1.42 3.05
CA PHE A 104 -7.19 -2.40 2.43
C PHE A 104 -6.56 -3.35 3.46
N ALA A 105 -6.10 -2.82 4.59
CA ALA A 105 -5.58 -3.60 5.71
C ALA A 105 -6.68 -4.48 6.33
N GLY A 106 -7.89 -3.95 6.50
CA GLY A 106 -9.05 -4.70 6.97
C GLY A 106 -9.40 -5.88 6.05
N ALA A 107 -9.45 -5.64 4.73
CA ALA A 107 -9.72 -6.67 3.74
C ALA A 107 -8.62 -7.75 3.71
N ALA A 108 -7.34 -7.37 3.81
CA ALA A 108 -6.24 -8.30 3.90
C ALA A 108 -6.33 -9.16 5.17
N ALA A 109 -6.51 -8.53 6.34
CA ALA A 109 -6.66 -9.23 7.61
C ALA A 109 -7.87 -10.18 7.62
N PHE A 110 -8.99 -9.75 7.06
CA PHE A 110 -10.19 -10.58 6.92
C PHE A 110 -9.94 -11.78 6.00
N THR A 111 -9.30 -11.58 4.85
CA THR A 111 -8.95 -12.66 3.92
C THR A 111 -8.01 -13.67 4.58
N LEU A 112 -7.00 -13.20 5.31
CA LEU A 112 -6.09 -14.05 6.09
C LEU A 112 -6.83 -14.86 7.17
N ARG A 113 -7.81 -14.23 7.85
CA ARG A 113 -8.65 -14.91 8.82
C ARG A 113 -9.46 -16.04 8.18
N VAL A 114 -10.06 -15.79 7.02
CA VAL A 114 -10.82 -16.77 6.24
C VAL A 114 -9.92 -17.93 5.77
N ILE A 115 -8.65 -17.68 5.45
CA ILE A 115 -7.68 -18.75 5.12
C ILE A 115 -7.36 -19.61 6.35
N ALA A 116 -7.19 -18.99 7.52
CA ALA A 116 -6.71 -19.67 8.72
C ALA A 116 -7.79 -20.50 9.45
N HIS A 117 -9.06 -20.06 9.46
CA HIS A 117 -10.11 -20.60 10.32
C HIS A 117 -10.65 -22.00 9.96
N PRO A 118 -10.83 -22.40 8.69
CA PRO A 118 -11.42 -23.70 8.38
C PRO A 118 -10.57 -24.87 8.92
N PRO A 119 -11.20 -25.99 9.38
CA PRO A 119 -10.47 -27.20 9.78
C PRO A 119 -9.56 -27.70 8.65
N LEU A 120 -8.45 -28.35 9.00
CA LEU A 120 -7.58 -28.94 7.98
C LEU A 120 -8.31 -30.05 7.23
N ALA A 121 -7.97 -30.19 5.96
CA ALA A 121 -8.34 -31.37 5.20
C ALA A 121 -7.59 -32.62 5.72
N ALA A 122 -8.10 -33.81 5.37
CA ALA A 122 -7.47 -35.08 5.71
C ALA A 122 -6.00 -35.15 5.24
N ASP A 123 -5.71 -34.59 4.07
CA ASP A 123 -4.33 -34.33 3.63
C ASP A 123 -3.83 -32.99 4.19
N THR A 124 -3.30 -33.06 5.42
CA THR A 124 -2.80 -31.90 6.16
C THR A 124 -1.61 -31.23 5.47
N HIS A 125 -0.68 -32.00 4.89
CA HIS A 125 0.51 -31.44 4.25
C HIS A 125 0.14 -30.64 2.99
N HIS A 126 -0.76 -31.17 2.17
CA HIS A 126 -1.23 -30.47 0.98
C HIS A 126 -2.05 -29.21 1.32
N ASP A 127 -2.96 -29.28 2.29
CA ASP A 127 -3.79 -28.13 2.70
C ASP A 127 -2.94 -27.01 3.30
N THR A 128 -1.96 -27.33 4.14
CA THR A 128 -1.05 -26.33 4.73
C THR A 128 -0.18 -25.65 3.68
N ALA A 129 0.30 -26.37 2.67
CA ALA A 129 1.04 -25.80 1.55
C ALA A 129 0.18 -24.79 0.75
N ILE A 130 -1.07 -25.14 0.43
CA ILE A 130 -2.01 -24.26 -0.27
C ILE A 130 -2.30 -23.00 0.56
N ARG A 131 -2.55 -23.14 1.86
CA ARG A 131 -2.86 -22.00 2.74
C ARG A 131 -1.67 -21.06 2.87
N ARG A 132 -0.45 -21.60 3.04
CA ARG A 132 0.78 -20.81 3.11
C ARG A 132 1.00 -19.97 1.86
N GLU A 133 0.76 -20.55 0.70
CA GLU A 133 0.87 -19.83 -0.55
C GLU A 133 -0.21 -18.76 -0.71
N ARG A 134 -1.48 -19.06 -0.40
CA ARG A 134 -2.56 -18.06 -0.46
C ARG A 134 -2.27 -16.90 0.50
N THR A 135 -1.79 -17.18 1.70
CA THR A 135 -1.35 -16.17 2.65
C THR A 135 -0.19 -15.34 2.09
N ARG A 136 0.81 -15.97 1.45
CA ARG A 136 1.90 -15.26 0.76
C ARG A 136 1.36 -14.33 -0.33
N ASN A 137 0.41 -14.78 -1.14
CA ASN A 137 -0.17 -13.96 -2.21
C ASN A 137 -0.95 -12.77 -1.67
N VAL A 138 -1.78 -12.95 -0.62
CA VAL A 138 -2.50 -11.85 0.02
C VAL A 138 -1.51 -10.82 0.60
N MET A 139 -0.49 -11.29 1.33
CA MET A 139 0.54 -10.41 1.89
C MET A 139 1.36 -9.70 0.81
N GLY A 140 1.66 -10.38 -0.30
CA GLY A 140 2.39 -9.79 -1.43
C GLY A 140 1.58 -8.74 -2.18
N VAL A 141 0.27 -8.96 -2.40
CA VAL A 141 -0.62 -7.94 -2.97
C VAL A 141 -0.72 -6.74 -2.04
N PHE A 142 -0.87 -6.99 -0.73
CA PHE A 142 -0.96 -5.93 0.29
C PHE A 142 0.32 -5.10 0.36
N ALA A 143 1.47 -5.74 0.54
CA ALA A 143 2.77 -5.07 0.58
C ALA A 143 3.09 -4.36 -0.75
N GLY A 144 2.80 -5.00 -1.88
CA GLY A 144 2.99 -4.41 -3.21
C GLY A 144 2.14 -3.14 -3.41
N GLY A 145 0.87 -3.16 -3.00
CA GLY A 145 0.00 -2.00 -3.10
C GLY A 145 0.43 -0.85 -2.20
N LEU A 146 0.90 -1.16 -0.99
CA LEU A 146 1.50 -0.17 -0.10
C LEU A 146 2.80 0.41 -0.68
N LEU A 147 3.63 -0.40 -1.35
CA LEU A 147 4.89 0.05 -1.98
C LEU A 147 4.61 1.00 -3.15
N VAL A 148 3.68 0.65 -4.04
CA VAL A 148 3.28 1.54 -5.14
C VAL A 148 2.66 2.83 -4.59
N HIS A 149 1.86 2.73 -3.53
CA HIS A 149 1.31 3.94 -2.91
C HIS A 149 2.38 4.82 -2.26
N LEU A 150 3.30 4.23 -1.49
CA LEU A 150 4.45 4.94 -0.92
C LEU A 150 5.26 5.62 -2.03
N GLY A 151 5.51 4.91 -3.13
CA GLY A 151 6.17 5.45 -4.31
C GLY A 151 5.52 6.74 -4.81
N ALA A 152 4.20 6.73 -4.98
CA ALA A 152 3.43 7.91 -5.38
C ALA A 152 3.52 9.07 -4.36
N VAL A 153 3.49 8.77 -3.05
CA VAL A 153 3.60 9.80 -2.00
C VAL A 153 4.99 10.45 -2.01
N LEU A 154 6.05 9.64 -2.08
CA LEU A 154 7.44 10.12 -2.13
C LEU A 154 7.68 10.95 -3.39
N THR A 155 7.19 10.51 -4.55
CA THR A 155 7.27 11.28 -5.80
C THR A 155 6.52 12.61 -5.71
N PHE A 156 5.32 12.65 -5.10
CA PHE A 156 4.59 13.91 -4.89
C PHE A 156 5.41 14.85 -4.00
N LEU A 157 5.91 14.38 -2.86
CA LEU A 157 6.75 15.18 -1.97
C LEU A 157 8.02 15.65 -2.69
N ALA A 158 8.63 14.82 -3.52
CA ALA A 158 9.78 15.21 -4.33
C ALA A 158 9.43 16.37 -5.26
N TYR A 159 8.30 16.29 -5.98
CA TYR A 159 7.80 17.40 -6.81
C TYR A 159 7.62 18.68 -6.00
N THR A 160 6.97 18.62 -4.84
CA THR A 160 6.80 19.80 -3.97
C THR A 160 8.16 20.37 -3.54
N GLY A 161 9.09 19.49 -3.16
CA GLY A 161 10.41 19.89 -2.65
C GLY A 161 11.33 20.46 -3.71
N THR A 162 11.25 19.99 -4.96
CA THR A 162 12.08 20.46 -6.08
C THR A 162 11.39 21.51 -6.96
N SER A 163 10.24 22.02 -6.53
CA SER A 163 9.56 23.10 -7.26
C SER A 163 10.39 24.37 -7.16
N ASN A 164 10.95 24.81 -8.29
CA ASN A 164 11.66 26.08 -8.38
C ASN A 164 10.65 27.21 -8.55
N VAL A 165 10.39 27.94 -7.47
CA VAL A 165 9.57 29.14 -7.50
C VAL A 165 10.36 30.28 -6.88
N GLY A 166 10.20 31.49 -7.40
CA GLY A 166 10.87 32.67 -6.88
C GLY A 166 9.95 33.88 -6.88
N VAL A 167 10.29 34.86 -6.07
CA VAL A 167 9.61 36.15 -6.01
C VAL A 167 10.49 37.19 -6.67
N PHE A 168 9.89 38.07 -7.47
CA PHE A 168 10.59 39.22 -8.00
C PHE A 168 10.78 40.27 -6.90
N GLN A 169 12.02 40.71 -6.68
CA GLN A 169 12.35 41.84 -5.83
C GLN A 169 13.17 42.84 -6.65
N GLY A 170 12.49 43.83 -7.25
CA GLY A 170 13.10 44.70 -8.25
C GLY A 170 13.39 43.94 -9.54
N GLU A 171 14.64 43.92 -9.98
CA GLU A 171 15.10 43.15 -11.15
C GLU A 171 15.58 41.73 -10.79
N ASP A 172 15.72 41.42 -9.50
CA ASP A 172 16.22 40.12 -9.02
C ASP A 172 15.09 39.11 -8.74
N ILE A 173 15.39 37.83 -8.91
CA ILE A 173 14.51 36.71 -8.51
C ILE A 173 15.10 36.05 -7.27
N ILE A 174 14.38 36.12 -6.16
CA ILE A 174 14.76 35.42 -4.93
C ILE A 174 14.11 34.04 -4.93
N PRO A 175 14.89 32.94 -4.95
CA PRO A 175 14.34 31.60 -4.93
C PRO A 175 13.73 31.29 -3.56
N ILE A 176 12.51 30.74 -3.56
CA ILE A 176 11.89 30.14 -2.38
C ILE A 176 12.10 28.64 -2.48
N ILE A 177 12.83 28.10 -1.51
CA ILE A 177 13.21 26.69 -1.47
C ILE A 177 12.48 26.03 -0.30
N ALA A 178 11.81 24.92 -0.58
CA ALA A 178 11.17 24.14 0.48
C ALA A 178 12.21 23.65 1.50
N PRO A 179 11.88 23.61 2.82
CA PRO A 179 12.83 23.17 3.85
C PRO A 179 13.39 21.76 3.63
N PHE A 180 12.68 20.94 2.86
CA PHE A 180 13.06 19.56 2.53
C PHE A 180 13.55 19.40 1.07
N ALA A 181 13.84 20.49 0.35
CA ALA A 181 14.28 20.45 -1.04
C ALA A 181 15.56 19.63 -1.25
N ALA A 182 16.49 19.66 -0.28
CA ALA A 182 17.71 18.86 -0.31
C ALA A 182 17.44 17.34 -0.41
N PHE A 183 16.28 16.88 0.06
CA PHE A 183 15.87 15.49 -0.04
C PHE A 183 15.17 15.15 -1.37
N GLY A 184 14.85 16.14 -2.21
CA GLY A 184 14.10 15.95 -3.46
C GLY A 184 14.63 14.82 -4.35
N PRO A 185 15.92 14.80 -4.73
CA PRO A 185 16.50 13.71 -5.53
C PRO A 185 16.39 12.33 -4.85
N LEU A 186 16.59 12.27 -3.52
CA LEU A 186 16.45 11.03 -2.77
C LEU A 186 15.00 10.53 -2.76
N LEU A 187 14.04 11.42 -2.56
CA LEU A 187 12.61 11.10 -2.60
C LEU A 187 12.18 10.59 -3.98
N TRP A 188 12.75 11.13 -5.05
CA TRP A 188 12.57 10.63 -6.42
C TRP A 188 13.06 9.20 -6.59
N ILE A 189 14.30 8.92 -6.16
CA ILE A 189 14.92 7.59 -6.27
C ILE A 189 14.13 6.56 -5.44
N LEU A 190 13.84 6.89 -4.19
CA LEU A 190 13.08 6.02 -3.30
C LEU A 190 11.64 5.81 -3.80
N GLY A 191 11.01 6.86 -4.34
CA GLY A 191 9.68 6.80 -4.93
C GLY A 191 9.61 5.86 -6.13
N GLY A 192 10.58 5.99 -7.04
CA GLY A 192 10.75 5.10 -8.20
C GLY A 192 11.02 3.66 -7.78
N ALA A 193 11.98 3.44 -6.89
CA ALA A 193 12.34 2.11 -6.40
C ALA A 193 11.16 1.41 -5.70
N ALA A 194 10.44 2.11 -4.83
CA ALA A 194 9.24 1.59 -4.17
C ALA A 194 8.16 1.22 -5.18
N SER A 195 7.92 2.06 -6.20
CA SER A 195 6.96 1.77 -7.25
C SER A 195 7.33 0.53 -8.06
N VAL A 196 8.60 0.40 -8.47
CA VAL A 196 9.10 -0.75 -9.23
C VAL A 196 8.97 -2.04 -8.42
N LEU A 197 9.38 -2.03 -7.15
CA LEU A 197 9.26 -3.19 -6.27
C LEU A 197 7.80 -3.57 -6.04
N GLY A 198 6.92 -2.57 -5.85
CA GLY A 198 5.49 -2.80 -5.66
C GLY A 198 4.84 -3.46 -6.89
N PHE A 199 5.13 -2.97 -8.09
CA PHE A 199 4.68 -3.61 -9.33
C PHE A 199 5.29 -4.99 -9.53
N ALA A 200 6.57 -5.18 -9.21
CA ALA A 200 7.22 -6.50 -9.29
C ALA A 200 6.50 -7.54 -8.42
N CYS A 201 6.11 -7.18 -7.19
CA CYS A 201 5.31 -8.06 -6.33
C CYS A 201 3.97 -8.43 -6.97
N TRP A 202 3.26 -7.46 -7.55
CA TRP A 202 1.98 -7.73 -8.23
C TRP A 202 2.14 -8.62 -9.46
N PHE A 203 3.16 -8.39 -10.28
CA PHE A 203 3.44 -9.22 -11.45
C PHE A 203 3.86 -10.64 -11.09
N GLU A 204 4.69 -10.84 -10.05
CA GLU A 204 5.04 -12.17 -9.54
C GLU A 204 3.78 -12.98 -9.16
N ILE A 205 2.84 -12.34 -8.48
CA ILE A 205 1.59 -12.97 -8.04
C ILE A 205 0.66 -13.25 -9.22
N ALA A 206 0.51 -12.30 -10.14
CA ALA A 206 -0.28 -12.50 -11.35
C ALA A 206 0.28 -13.67 -12.18
N LEU A 207 1.59 -13.69 -12.43
CA LEU A 207 2.24 -14.73 -13.22
C LEU A 207 2.20 -16.10 -12.54
N SER A 208 2.39 -16.17 -11.22
CA SER A 208 2.29 -17.43 -10.47
C SER A 208 0.86 -18.00 -10.46
N SER A 209 -0.16 -17.13 -10.51
CA SER A 209 -1.56 -17.55 -10.60
C SER A 209 -1.95 -18.10 -11.99
N VAL A 210 -1.38 -17.54 -13.07
CA VAL A 210 -1.64 -17.99 -14.46
C VAL A 210 -0.94 -19.30 -14.78
N ARG A 211 0.27 -19.53 -14.24
CA ARG A 211 1.08 -20.73 -14.50
C ARG A 211 0.53 -22.01 -13.86
N ARG A 212 -0.61 -21.96 -13.18
CA ARG A 212 -1.27 -23.14 -12.59
C ARG A 212 -2.38 -23.62 -13.51
N PRO A 213 -2.18 -24.69 -14.28
CA PRO A 213 -3.28 -25.28 -15.02
C PRO A 213 -4.32 -25.75 -14.02
N ALA A 214 -5.58 -25.39 -14.24
CA ALA A 214 -6.70 -26.04 -13.61
C ALA A 214 -6.59 -27.55 -13.91
N ARG A 215 -6.08 -28.34 -12.96
CA ARG A 215 -6.14 -29.80 -13.02
C ARG A 215 -7.62 -30.16 -12.90
N ARG A 216 -8.32 -30.09 -14.03
CA ARG A 216 -9.70 -30.52 -14.22
C ARG A 216 -9.75 -31.95 -13.70
N ARG A 217 -10.54 -32.18 -12.65
CA ARG A 217 -10.84 -33.53 -12.18
C ARG A 217 -11.46 -34.28 -13.36
N VAL A 218 -10.70 -35.20 -13.95
CA VAL A 218 -11.29 -36.29 -14.71
C VAL A 218 -11.92 -37.18 -13.65
N SER A 219 -13.25 -37.17 -13.58
CA SER A 219 -14.02 -38.16 -12.85
C SER A 219 -13.71 -39.52 -13.46
N VAL A 220 -13.10 -40.40 -12.68
CA VAL A 220 -13.09 -41.83 -12.99
C VAL A 220 -14.49 -42.34 -12.65
N SER A 221 -15.24 -42.72 -13.68
CA SER A 221 -16.41 -43.59 -13.59
C SER A 221 -15.98 -45.02 -13.34
#